data_AF-A0AAJ2ZFS5-F1
#
_entry.id   AF-A0AAJ2ZFS5-F1
#
_cell.length_a   1.000
_cell.length_b   1.000
_cell.length_c   1.000
_cell.angle_alpha   90.00
_cell.angle_beta   90.00
_cell.angle_gamma   90.00
#
_symmetry.space_group_name_H-M   'P 1'
#
loop_
_entity.id
_entity.type
_entity.pdbx_description
1 polymer ?
#
loop_
_entity_poly.entity_id
_entity_poly.type
_entity_poly.pdbx_seq_one_letter_code
_entity_poly.pdbx_strand_id
1 'polypeptide(L)'
;MDAQSGSGSRRGRPYRTPRPTPGRAGWSEQQHRIGWLLRVNRLYGPEERWQRELDFAADFQGGCWAERTSIHRISRWETAAVRVPYLAVRRYEELLQLPAHRLVVLIDSIYRYSAAVSGAAPLLQRPPHHYVPATVDRMDELLEAVRSDDVVTGAEWDELTALVAGAGQVILPQSTWALLAERLLAEMIVADGVAWAQRYEALNRLLAHPLGQQPAVAACASLAADRSNQVFVETVSVLDASPHPDAAAHVIRQLINPTNDRAQYGALLACVRKVRYGHFTESQIRRLVPIVNELAIDPAYYEDTRLLATELLRRIPADLPADARQRLRHAANSAAVAHRLPHGTNPKRSLAERIANTTVASMAREAPRFPDTLLPSLVEEMLFSPVFDVRLYAAILLFGTPYRAPLASALALELAGQIANGSTEVARALLEALRILGSGEQRALVERLTVATGLPAVVTLAAASAIGHLGGSSPDHYWTGAIDQHIRLWRTTGSGTSASVLNGLIYGLGITRNSALLCRVRARPDAPHPARAAAGWWLNLRRSVYESANR
;
A
#
# COMPACT_ATOMS: atom_id res chain seq x y z
N MET A 1 -18.11 -50.83 -52.29
CA MET A 1 -19.09 -49.87 -52.83
C MET A 1 -20.18 -49.73 -51.78
N ASP A 2 -19.82 -49.22 -50.60
CA ASP A 2 -19.67 -47.80 -50.25
C ASP A 2 -21.05 -47.17 -50.00
N ALA A 3 -21.31 -46.30 -49.04
CA ALA A 3 -20.69 -45.86 -47.80
C ALA A 3 -21.68 -44.81 -47.29
N GLN A 4 -22.28 -44.96 -46.11
CA GLN A 4 -22.96 -43.84 -45.45
C GLN A 4 -22.50 -43.75 -43.99
N SER A 5 -21.52 -42.87 -43.81
CA SER A 5 -20.95 -42.42 -42.56
C SER A 5 -21.92 -41.48 -41.84
N GLY A 6 -22.60 -41.97 -40.81
CA GLY A 6 -23.33 -41.15 -39.84
C GLY A 6 -22.36 -40.48 -38.87
N SER A 7 -22.08 -39.19 -39.08
CA SER A 7 -21.32 -38.38 -38.13
C SER A 7 -22.16 -38.05 -36.89
N GLY A 8 -21.81 -38.66 -35.76
CA GLY A 8 -22.38 -38.33 -34.46
C GLY A 8 -21.88 -36.97 -34.00
N SER A 9 -22.69 -35.92 -34.21
CA SER A 9 -22.50 -34.60 -33.60
C SER A 9 -22.56 -34.72 -32.08
N ARG A 10 -21.38 -34.75 -31.43
CA ARG A 10 -21.25 -34.52 -29.98
C ARG A 10 -21.64 -33.06 -29.71
N ARG A 11 -22.92 -32.82 -29.43
CA ARG A 11 -23.41 -31.55 -28.89
C ARG A 11 -22.61 -31.20 -27.63
N GLY A 12 -21.78 -30.17 -27.74
CA GLY A 12 -21.05 -29.58 -26.62
C GLY A 12 -22.04 -29.15 -25.53
N ARG A 13 -21.72 -29.48 -24.28
CA ARG A 13 -22.52 -29.10 -23.12
C ARG A 13 -22.57 -27.56 -23.05
N PRO A 14 -23.75 -26.92 -22.86
CA PRO A 14 -23.83 -25.48 -22.75
C PRO A 14 -22.97 -24.99 -21.58
N TYR A 15 -22.18 -23.94 -21.85
CA TYR A 15 -21.37 -23.25 -20.85
C TYR A 15 -22.29 -22.67 -19.77
N ARG A 16 -22.26 -23.29 -18.58
CA ARG A 16 -22.88 -22.68 -17.40
C ARG A 16 -21.97 -21.54 -16.95
N THR A 17 -22.52 -20.34 -16.89
CA THR A 17 -21.95 -19.25 -16.10
C THR A 17 -21.56 -19.81 -14.72
N PRO A 18 -20.31 -19.60 -14.25
CA PRO A 18 -19.96 -20.03 -12.91
C PRO A 18 -20.91 -19.32 -11.93
N ARG A 19 -21.76 -20.10 -11.27
CA ARG A 19 -22.46 -19.61 -10.08
C ARG A 19 -21.37 -19.13 -9.11
N PRO A 20 -21.52 -17.96 -8.46
CA PRO A 20 -20.65 -17.60 -7.35
C PRO A 20 -20.69 -18.78 -6.39
N THR A 21 -19.54 -19.45 -6.26
CA THR A 21 -19.44 -20.60 -5.37
C THR A 21 -19.54 -20.00 -3.97
N PRO A 22 -20.48 -20.43 -3.11
CA PRO A 22 -20.44 -20.06 -1.70
C PRO A 22 -19.02 -20.33 -1.21
N GLY A 23 -18.39 -19.34 -0.57
CA GLY A 23 -17.00 -19.43 -0.14
C GLY A 23 -16.74 -20.78 0.51
N ARG A 24 -15.88 -21.61 -0.10
CA ARG A 24 -15.50 -22.89 0.50
C ARG A 24 -14.89 -22.60 1.86
N ALA A 25 -15.36 -23.29 2.89
CA ALA A 25 -14.78 -23.23 4.23
C ALA A 25 -13.26 -23.46 4.13
N GLY A 26 -12.48 -22.49 4.59
CA GLY A 26 -11.01 -22.51 4.56
C GLY A 26 -10.35 -21.86 3.33
N TRP A 27 -11.11 -21.35 2.36
CA TRP A 27 -10.56 -20.66 1.18
C TRP A 27 -10.90 -19.18 1.18
N SER A 28 -9.85 -18.38 1.32
CA SER A 28 -9.96 -16.98 1.64
C SER A 28 -10.17 -16.08 0.42
N GLU A 29 -10.92 -14.99 0.59
CA GLU A 29 -11.08 -13.87 -0.34
C GLU A 29 -9.77 -13.45 -1.06
N GLN A 30 -8.63 -13.61 -0.41
CA GLN A 30 -7.33 -13.25 -0.95
C GLN A 30 -6.87 -14.10 -2.13
N GLN A 31 -7.16 -15.40 -2.13
CA GLN A 31 -6.82 -16.24 -3.27
C GLN A 31 -7.60 -15.79 -4.50
N HIS A 32 -8.87 -15.38 -4.32
CA HIS A 32 -9.68 -14.80 -5.40
C HIS A 32 -9.07 -13.51 -5.94
N ARG A 33 -8.60 -12.61 -5.06
CA ARG A 33 -7.89 -11.38 -5.46
C ARG A 33 -6.61 -11.68 -6.25
N ILE A 34 -5.84 -12.70 -5.84
CA ILE A 34 -4.62 -13.14 -6.54
C ILE A 34 -4.95 -13.76 -7.91
N GLY A 35 -5.93 -14.66 -7.97
CA GLY A 35 -6.38 -15.25 -9.23
C GLY A 35 -6.88 -14.19 -10.22
N TRP A 36 -7.68 -13.22 -9.73
CA TRP A 36 -8.11 -12.06 -10.50
C TRP A 36 -6.93 -11.22 -10.99
N LEU A 37 -5.95 -10.93 -10.14
CA LEU A 37 -4.76 -10.15 -10.50
C LEU A 37 -4.00 -10.80 -11.66
N LEU A 38 -3.75 -12.11 -11.59
CA LEU A 38 -3.09 -12.86 -12.66
C LEU A 38 -3.91 -12.86 -13.95
N ARG A 39 -5.22 -13.10 -13.82
CA ARG A 39 -6.15 -13.17 -14.95
C ARG A 39 -6.24 -11.85 -15.70
N VAL A 40 -6.44 -10.73 -15.01
CA VAL A 40 -6.55 -9.41 -15.62
C VAL A 40 -5.23 -9.03 -16.31
N ASN A 41 -4.09 -9.30 -15.67
CA ASN A 41 -2.78 -9.07 -16.28
C ASN A 41 -2.58 -9.90 -17.56
N ARG A 42 -3.06 -11.15 -17.62
CA ARG A 42 -3.03 -11.95 -18.86
C ARG A 42 -4.00 -11.40 -19.91
N LEU A 43 -5.26 -11.16 -19.55
CA LEU A 43 -6.31 -10.71 -20.47
C LEU A 43 -5.97 -9.37 -21.15
N TYR A 44 -5.26 -8.49 -20.45
CA TYR A 44 -4.87 -7.17 -20.95
C TYR A 44 -3.34 -7.01 -21.09
N GLY A 45 -2.60 -8.12 -21.14
CA GLY A 45 -1.15 -8.15 -21.37
C GLY A 45 -0.73 -7.73 -22.79
N PRO A 46 0.57 -7.69 -23.10
CA PRO A 46 1.06 -7.14 -24.36
C PRO A 46 0.57 -7.92 -25.60
N GLU A 47 0.50 -9.25 -25.53
CA GLU A 47 0.08 -10.09 -26.66
C GLU A 47 -1.43 -10.38 -26.64
N GLU A 48 -2.12 -10.06 -27.72
CA GLU A 48 -3.58 -10.28 -27.83
C GLU A 48 -3.96 -11.76 -27.75
N ARG A 49 -3.14 -12.65 -28.33
CA ARG A 49 -3.39 -14.10 -28.33
C ARG A 49 -3.51 -14.67 -26.91
N TRP A 50 -2.81 -14.09 -25.93
CA TRP A 50 -2.85 -14.55 -24.54
C TRP A 50 -4.17 -14.31 -23.83
N GLN A 51 -5.12 -13.57 -24.42
CA GLN A 51 -6.52 -13.62 -23.98
C GLN A 51 -7.06 -15.05 -23.95
N ARG A 52 -6.59 -15.91 -24.85
CA ARG A 52 -6.91 -17.34 -24.87
C ARG A 52 -5.93 -18.07 -23.94
N GLU A 53 -6.48 -18.76 -22.95
CA GLU A 53 -5.69 -19.56 -22.00
C GLU A 53 -4.84 -20.63 -22.70
N LEU A 54 -5.29 -21.16 -23.85
CA LEU A 54 -4.57 -22.12 -24.65
C LEU A 54 -3.22 -21.59 -25.13
N ASP A 55 -3.23 -20.39 -25.73
CA ASP A 55 -2.02 -19.79 -26.30
C ASP A 55 -1.06 -19.37 -25.19
N PHE A 56 -1.58 -18.83 -24.09
CA PHE A 56 -0.76 -18.48 -22.92
C PHE A 56 -0.12 -19.73 -22.26
N ALA A 57 -0.86 -20.83 -22.14
CA ALA A 57 -0.33 -22.08 -21.60
C ALA A 57 0.75 -22.69 -22.49
N ALA A 58 0.61 -22.56 -23.82
CA ALA A 58 1.60 -23.02 -24.79
C ALA A 58 2.94 -22.27 -24.66
N ASP A 59 2.89 -20.95 -24.45
CA ASP A 59 4.07 -20.10 -24.28
C ASP A 59 4.65 -20.14 -22.86
N PHE A 60 3.97 -20.80 -21.92
CA PHE A 60 4.36 -20.80 -20.51
C PHE A 60 5.67 -21.53 -20.24
N GLN A 61 6.03 -22.52 -21.06
CA GLN A 61 7.31 -23.21 -20.94
C GLN A 61 8.47 -22.29 -21.37
N GLY A 62 9.46 -22.11 -20.49
CA GLY A 62 10.65 -21.28 -20.73
C GLY A 62 11.00 -20.36 -19.55
N GLY A 63 12.09 -19.62 -19.68
CA GLY A 63 12.56 -18.69 -18.64
C GLY A 63 12.76 -19.40 -17.29
N CYS A 64 12.17 -18.87 -16.23
CA CYS A 64 12.22 -19.50 -14.89
C CYS A 64 11.31 -20.74 -14.71
N TRP A 65 10.58 -21.17 -15.74
CA TRP A 65 9.63 -22.28 -15.69
C TRP A 65 9.94 -23.35 -16.75
N ALA A 66 10.62 -24.43 -16.35
CA ALA A 66 11.10 -25.45 -17.29
C ALA A 66 10.01 -26.41 -17.83
N GLU A 67 8.93 -26.59 -17.07
CA GLU A 67 7.89 -27.58 -17.37
C GLU A 67 6.84 -27.06 -18.36
N ARG A 68 6.21 -27.98 -19.10
CA ARG A 68 4.98 -27.65 -19.83
C ARG A 68 3.83 -27.36 -18.87
N THR A 69 3.04 -26.33 -19.17
CA THR A 69 1.87 -25.97 -18.38
C THR A 69 0.61 -26.22 -19.20
N SER A 70 -0.38 -26.89 -18.59
CA SER A 70 -1.69 -27.10 -19.21
C SER A 70 -2.63 -25.92 -18.98
N ILE A 71 -3.63 -25.77 -19.86
CA ILE A 71 -4.74 -24.81 -19.69
C ILE A 71 -5.43 -24.97 -18.34
N HIS A 72 -5.58 -26.21 -17.86
CA HIS A 72 -6.23 -26.50 -16.58
C HIS A 72 -5.43 -25.96 -15.39
N ARG A 73 -4.09 -25.91 -15.51
CA ARG A 73 -3.23 -25.39 -14.44
C ARG A 73 -3.33 -23.86 -14.38
N ILE A 74 -3.26 -23.17 -15.52
CA ILE A 74 -3.50 -21.71 -15.63
C ILE A 74 -4.89 -21.36 -15.09
N SER A 75 -5.93 -22.03 -15.58
CA SER A 75 -7.32 -21.78 -15.16
C SER A 75 -7.48 -21.96 -13.65
N ARG A 76 -6.84 -22.96 -13.04
CA ARG A 76 -6.89 -23.16 -11.59
C ARG A 76 -6.19 -22.06 -10.80
N TRP A 77 -5.10 -21.48 -11.30
CA TRP A 77 -4.47 -20.32 -10.65
C TRP A 77 -5.37 -19.09 -10.76
N GLU A 78 -5.90 -18.82 -11.95
CA GLU A 78 -6.69 -17.62 -12.24
C GLU A 78 -8.10 -17.62 -11.65
N THR A 79 -8.65 -18.82 -11.40
CA THR A 79 -9.92 -18.99 -10.67
C THR A 79 -9.72 -19.21 -9.18
N ALA A 80 -8.49 -19.05 -8.69
CA ALA A 80 -8.11 -19.31 -7.30
C ALA A 80 -8.34 -20.76 -6.83
N ALA A 81 -8.57 -21.71 -7.76
CA ALA A 81 -8.77 -23.13 -7.50
C ALA A 81 -7.53 -23.88 -6.99
N VAL A 82 -6.36 -23.26 -7.02
CA VAL A 82 -5.18 -23.63 -6.22
C VAL A 82 -4.33 -22.40 -5.97
N ARG A 83 -3.47 -22.49 -4.96
CA ARG A 83 -2.40 -21.53 -4.76
C ARG A 83 -1.43 -21.51 -5.95
N VAL A 84 -1.10 -20.31 -6.43
CA VAL A 84 -0.07 -20.11 -7.45
C VAL A 84 1.34 -20.24 -6.82
N PRO A 85 2.25 -21.05 -7.38
CA PRO A 85 3.65 -21.11 -6.94
C PRO A 85 4.44 -19.85 -7.28
N TYR A 86 5.50 -19.56 -6.52
CA TYR A 86 6.41 -18.41 -6.78
C TYR A 86 6.92 -18.38 -8.23
N LEU A 87 7.48 -19.49 -8.73
CA LEU A 87 8.03 -19.54 -10.09
C LEU A 87 6.95 -19.36 -11.17
N ALA A 88 5.70 -19.73 -10.89
CA ALA A 88 4.61 -19.44 -11.82
C ALA A 88 4.32 -17.94 -11.87
N VAL A 89 4.30 -17.24 -10.73
CA VAL A 89 4.17 -15.77 -10.68
C VAL A 89 5.30 -15.09 -11.44
N ARG A 90 6.54 -15.53 -11.23
CA ARG A 90 7.72 -15.06 -11.97
C ARG A 90 7.57 -15.26 -13.48
N ARG A 91 7.03 -16.39 -13.90
CA ARG A 91 6.78 -16.66 -15.31
C ARG A 91 5.68 -15.76 -15.90
N TYR A 92 4.66 -15.41 -15.13
CA TYR A 92 3.70 -14.37 -15.53
C TYR A 92 4.41 -13.03 -15.75
N GLU A 93 5.31 -12.61 -14.85
CA GLU A 93 6.06 -11.36 -15.02
C GLU A 93 6.90 -11.37 -16.31
N GLU A 94 7.62 -12.47 -16.58
CA GLU A 94 8.43 -12.62 -17.80
C GLU A 94 7.61 -12.55 -19.09
N LEU A 95 6.53 -13.34 -19.18
CA LEU A 95 5.68 -13.35 -20.37
C LEU A 95 5.03 -11.99 -20.58
N LEU A 96 4.46 -11.42 -19.52
CA LEU A 96 3.74 -10.15 -19.61
C LEU A 96 4.66 -8.93 -19.64
N GLN A 97 5.98 -9.14 -19.69
CA GLN A 97 7.01 -8.09 -19.72
C GLN A 97 6.87 -7.10 -18.56
N LEU A 98 6.46 -7.60 -17.40
CA LEU A 98 6.34 -6.80 -16.18
C LEU A 98 7.72 -6.68 -15.52
N PRO A 99 7.98 -5.58 -14.78
CA PRO A 99 9.16 -5.48 -13.94
C PRO A 99 9.27 -6.69 -13.00
N ALA A 100 10.48 -7.22 -12.88
CA ALA A 100 10.76 -8.35 -12.00
C ALA A 100 10.28 -8.06 -10.56
N HIS A 101 9.66 -9.07 -9.95
CA HIS A 101 9.13 -9.05 -8.58
C HIS A 101 7.94 -8.12 -8.35
N ARG A 102 7.39 -7.49 -9.40
CA ARG A 102 6.19 -6.65 -9.27
C ARG A 102 4.97 -7.43 -8.79
N LEU A 103 4.63 -8.55 -9.43
CA LEU A 103 3.50 -9.38 -8.99
C LEU A 103 3.84 -10.14 -7.71
N VAL A 104 5.10 -10.54 -7.52
CA VAL A 104 5.57 -11.20 -6.29
C VAL A 104 5.24 -10.36 -5.06
N VAL A 105 5.68 -9.11 -5.02
CA VAL A 105 5.48 -8.25 -3.84
C VAL A 105 4.01 -7.93 -3.58
N LEU A 106 3.21 -7.78 -4.64
CA LEU A 106 1.77 -7.57 -4.52
C LEU A 106 1.09 -8.78 -3.89
N ILE A 107 1.46 -9.98 -4.34
CA ILE A 107 0.92 -11.23 -3.81
C ILE A 107 1.34 -11.45 -2.35
N ASP A 108 2.60 -11.16 -2.00
CA ASP A 108 3.06 -11.22 -0.61
C ASP A 108 2.32 -10.21 0.27
N SER A 109 2.12 -8.98 -0.21
CA SER A 109 1.34 -7.95 0.49
C SER A 109 -0.09 -8.40 0.77
N ILE A 110 -0.76 -9.01 -0.23
CA ILE A 110 -2.13 -9.54 -0.10
C ILE A 110 -2.17 -10.66 0.95
N TYR A 111 -1.23 -11.61 0.88
CA TYR A 111 -1.17 -12.72 1.84
C TYR A 111 -0.88 -12.24 3.26
N ARG A 112 0.08 -11.32 3.45
CA ARG A 112 0.43 -10.78 4.77
C ARG A 112 -0.73 -10.00 5.36
N TYR A 113 -1.37 -9.16 4.56
CA TYR A 113 -2.52 -8.38 5.03
C TYR A 113 -3.66 -9.26 5.51
N SER A 114 -3.81 -10.45 4.94
CA SER A 114 -4.85 -11.37 5.36
C SER A 114 -4.46 -12.42 6.38
N ALA A 115 -3.18 -12.55 6.68
CA ALA A 115 -2.71 -13.51 7.65
C ALA A 115 -3.39 -13.29 9.02
N ALA A 116 -3.65 -14.39 9.73
CA ALA A 116 -4.15 -14.34 11.11
C ALA A 116 -3.04 -14.00 12.11
N VAL A 117 -1.79 -14.29 11.75
CA VAL A 117 -0.59 -14.08 12.56
C VAL A 117 0.49 -13.42 11.70
N SER A 118 1.37 -12.64 12.33
CA SER A 118 2.57 -12.13 11.69
C SER A 118 3.64 -13.22 11.63
N GLY A 119 4.42 -13.25 10.56
CA GLY A 119 5.49 -14.24 10.36
C GLY A 119 6.63 -13.68 9.52
N ALA A 120 7.85 -14.14 9.81
CA ALA A 120 9.06 -13.69 9.12
C ALA A 120 9.24 -14.34 7.73
N ALA A 121 8.71 -15.55 7.53
CA ALA A 121 8.82 -16.23 6.25
C ALA A 121 7.86 -15.62 5.22
N PRO A 122 8.27 -15.48 3.95
CA PRO A 122 7.35 -15.10 2.89
C PRO A 122 6.24 -16.12 2.76
N LEU A 123 5.02 -15.63 2.53
CA LEU A 123 3.90 -16.52 2.32
C LEU A 123 3.97 -17.11 0.91
N LEU A 124 4.31 -16.34 -0.12
CA LEU A 124 4.60 -16.90 -1.45
C LEU A 124 5.92 -17.67 -1.39
N GLN A 125 5.82 -18.98 -1.19
CA GLN A 125 6.97 -19.85 -0.97
C GLN A 125 7.93 -19.80 -2.16
N ARG A 126 9.11 -19.23 -1.90
CA ARG A 126 10.28 -19.30 -2.76
C ARG A 126 10.79 -20.75 -2.78
N PRO A 127 11.44 -21.22 -3.87
CA PRO A 127 12.02 -22.55 -3.90
C PRO A 127 12.84 -22.80 -2.64
N PRO A 128 12.72 -23.97 -1.99
CA PRO A 128 13.47 -24.24 -0.78
C PRO A 128 14.95 -24.09 -1.10
N HIS A 129 15.58 -23.10 -0.47
CA HIS A 129 17.01 -23.05 -0.39
C HIS A 129 17.40 -24.15 0.59
N HIS A 130 17.60 -25.36 0.08
CA HIS A 130 18.36 -26.35 0.84
C HIS A 130 19.66 -25.68 1.30
N TYR A 131 20.22 -26.07 2.45
CA TYR A 131 21.54 -25.63 2.91
C TYR A 131 22.61 -26.05 1.88
N VAL A 132 22.72 -25.26 0.82
CA VAL A 132 23.65 -25.40 -0.29
C VAL A 132 24.60 -24.22 -0.12
N PRO A 133 25.94 -24.44 -0.20
CA PRO A 133 26.94 -23.38 -0.05
C PRO A 133 26.59 -22.09 -0.81
N ALA A 134 26.09 -22.21 -2.05
CA ALA A 134 25.67 -21.08 -2.87
C ALA A 134 24.60 -20.16 -2.25
N THR A 135 23.72 -20.68 -1.38
CA THR A 135 22.72 -19.84 -0.68
C THR A 135 23.38 -19.01 0.43
N VAL A 136 24.34 -19.60 1.13
CA VAL A 136 25.11 -18.90 2.18
C VAL A 136 25.99 -17.84 1.53
N ASP A 137 26.70 -18.19 0.46
CA ASP A 137 27.54 -17.25 -0.29
C ASP A 137 26.72 -16.06 -0.79
N ARG A 138 25.51 -16.32 -1.34
CA ARG A 138 24.61 -15.25 -1.79
C ARG A 138 24.09 -14.37 -0.64
N MET A 139 23.80 -14.97 0.51
CA MET A 139 23.39 -14.20 1.69
C MET A 139 24.54 -13.29 2.16
N ASP A 140 25.77 -13.80 2.20
CA ASP A 140 26.96 -13.05 2.60
C ASP A 140 27.28 -11.91 1.63
N GLU A 141 27.15 -12.14 0.31
CA GLU A 141 27.24 -11.08 -0.71
C GLU A 141 26.25 -9.94 -0.46
N LEU A 142 24.98 -10.28 -0.21
CA LEU A 142 23.93 -9.29 0.04
C LEU A 142 24.14 -8.55 1.37
N LEU A 143 24.62 -9.26 2.40
CA LEU A 143 24.98 -8.64 3.68
C LEU A 143 26.15 -7.66 3.52
N GLU A 144 27.15 -8.00 2.72
CA GLU A 144 28.27 -7.09 2.47
C GLU A 144 27.86 -5.85 1.68
N ALA A 145 26.98 -6.00 0.67
CA ALA A 145 26.41 -4.86 -0.06
C ALA A 145 25.60 -3.91 0.85
N VAL A 146 24.90 -4.45 1.85
CA VAL A 146 24.22 -3.64 2.88
C VAL A 146 25.21 -2.92 3.79
N ARG A 147 26.36 -3.53 4.08
CA ARG A 147 27.40 -2.98 4.96
C ARG A 147 28.25 -1.90 4.28
N SER A 148 28.42 -2.00 2.97
CA SER A 148 29.05 -0.99 2.13
C SER A 148 28.04 0.13 1.77
N ASP A 149 28.44 1.05 0.89
CA ASP A 149 27.54 2.03 0.28
C ASP A 149 26.99 1.56 -1.09
N ASP A 150 27.11 0.27 -1.41
CA ASP A 150 26.65 -0.29 -2.68
C ASP A 150 25.13 -0.19 -2.83
N VAL A 151 24.64 -0.07 -4.05
CA VAL A 151 23.20 -0.02 -4.32
C VAL A 151 22.58 -1.38 -4.02
N VAL A 152 21.55 -1.40 -3.16
CA VAL A 152 20.74 -2.60 -2.89
C VAL A 152 19.34 -2.36 -3.43
N THR A 153 18.89 -3.17 -4.39
CA THR A 153 17.56 -3.06 -5.00
C THR A 153 16.47 -3.57 -4.07
N GLY A 154 15.21 -3.21 -4.32
CA GLY A 154 14.09 -3.76 -3.57
C GLY A 154 13.96 -5.29 -3.71
N ALA A 155 14.33 -5.85 -4.86
CA ALA A 155 14.38 -7.30 -5.09
C ALA A 155 15.48 -7.98 -4.26
N GLU A 156 16.64 -7.34 -4.09
CA GLU A 156 17.73 -7.86 -3.25
C GLU A 156 17.38 -7.78 -1.75
N TRP A 157 16.67 -6.72 -1.32
CA TRP A 157 16.09 -6.68 0.02
C TRP A 157 15.06 -7.78 0.25
N ASP A 158 14.22 -8.05 -0.77
CA ASP A 158 13.27 -9.14 -0.75
C ASP A 158 13.98 -10.49 -0.61
N GLU A 159 15.04 -10.74 -1.39
CA GLU A 159 15.87 -11.93 -1.35
C GLU A 159 16.57 -12.09 0.00
N LEU A 160 17.33 -11.09 0.45
CA LEU A 160 18.09 -11.13 1.70
C LEU A 160 17.19 -11.45 2.90
N THR A 161 16.08 -10.74 3.05
CA THR A 161 15.17 -10.98 4.19
C THR A 161 14.40 -12.29 4.04
N ALA A 162 14.26 -12.84 2.83
CA ALA A 162 13.77 -14.21 2.62
C ALA A 162 14.74 -15.26 3.13
N LEU A 163 16.01 -15.13 2.74
CA LEU A 163 17.09 -16.04 3.09
C LEU A 163 17.26 -16.08 4.60
N VAL A 164 17.32 -14.90 5.22
CA VAL A 164 17.46 -14.76 6.67
C VAL A 164 16.26 -15.37 7.42
N ALA A 165 15.03 -15.16 6.93
CA ALA A 165 13.85 -15.72 7.59
C ALA A 165 13.63 -17.22 7.33
N GLY A 166 14.14 -17.75 6.21
CA GLY A 166 14.03 -19.15 5.84
C GLY A 166 15.14 -20.03 6.41
N ALA A 167 16.31 -19.46 6.69
CA ALA A 167 17.40 -20.15 7.35
C ALA A 167 17.07 -20.33 8.84
N GLY A 168 16.81 -21.57 9.25
CA GLY A 168 16.24 -21.87 10.59
C GLY A 168 16.98 -21.23 11.78
N GLN A 169 18.29 -20.99 11.67
CA GLN A 169 19.05 -20.17 12.60
C GLN A 169 20.10 -19.35 11.83
N VAL A 170 19.98 -18.03 11.88
CA VAL A 170 20.97 -17.09 11.34
C VAL A 170 21.57 -16.30 12.50
N ILE A 171 22.88 -16.46 12.71
CA ILE A 171 23.62 -15.77 13.77
C ILE A 171 24.41 -14.63 13.12
N LEU A 172 23.90 -13.41 13.29
CA LEU A 172 24.62 -12.18 12.90
C LEU A 172 24.95 -11.37 14.15
N PRO A 173 26.04 -10.59 14.14
CA PRO A 173 26.31 -9.60 15.18
C PRO A 173 25.13 -8.63 15.35
N GLN A 174 24.87 -8.20 16.59
CA GLN A 174 23.79 -7.25 16.88
C GLN A 174 23.92 -5.94 16.08
N SER A 175 25.15 -5.49 15.84
CA SER A 175 25.44 -4.32 15.00
C SER A 175 24.99 -4.51 13.55
N THR A 176 25.09 -5.73 13.01
CA THR A 176 24.64 -6.04 11.65
C THR A 176 23.12 -5.99 11.56
N TRP A 177 22.41 -6.51 12.57
CA TRP A 177 20.96 -6.38 12.61
C TRP A 177 20.48 -4.94 12.73
N ALA A 178 21.14 -4.13 13.55
CA ALA A 178 20.84 -2.70 13.66
C ALA A 178 21.06 -1.98 12.33
N LEU A 179 22.18 -2.25 11.65
CA LEU A 179 22.48 -1.68 10.34
C LEU A 179 21.45 -2.06 9.28
N LEU A 180 21.07 -3.35 9.21
CA LEU A 180 20.03 -3.85 8.31
C LEU A 180 18.71 -3.10 8.52
N ALA A 181 18.27 -2.99 9.78
CA ALA A 181 17.05 -2.32 10.16
C ALA A 181 17.06 -0.82 9.80
N GLU A 182 18.12 -0.11 10.18
CA GLU A 182 18.27 1.33 9.94
C GLU A 182 18.33 1.64 8.45
N ARG A 183 19.13 0.89 7.69
CA ARG A 183 19.29 1.11 6.26
C ARG A 183 18.02 0.78 5.49
N LEU A 184 17.39 -0.37 5.77
CA LEU A 184 16.13 -0.76 5.12
C LEU A 184 15.01 0.24 5.42
N LEU A 185 14.88 0.69 6.67
CA LEU A 185 13.90 1.72 7.04
C LEU A 185 14.18 3.04 6.31
N ALA A 186 15.43 3.50 6.28
CA ALA A 186 15.83 4.73 5.60
C ALA A 186 15.54 4.67 4.09
N GLU A 187 15.79 3.54 3.44
CA GLU A 187 15.45 3.38 2.02
C GLU A 187 13.93 3.27 1.81
N MET A 188 13.20 2.57 2.70
CA MET A 188 11.75 2.40 2.60
C MET A 188 11.01 3.74 2.64
N ILE A 189 11.38 4.66 3.53
CA ILE A 189 10.69 5.96 3.68
C ILE A 189 10.97 6.94 2.51
N VAL A 190 11.95 6.64 1.67
CA VAL A 190 12.31 7.41 0.46
C VAL A 190 11.75 6.76 -0.81
N ALA A 191 11.58 5.44 -0.79
CA ALA A 191 11.12 4.66 -1.93
C ALA A 191 9.67 4.99 -2.31
N ASP A 192 9.31 4.70 -3.55
CA ASP A 192 7.93 4.83 -4.05
C ASP A 192 7.49 3.60 -4.86
N GLY A 193 6.18 3.42 -5.00
CA GLY A 193 5.57 2.37 -5.82
C GLY A 193 6.03 0.94 -5.45
N VAL A 194 6.52 0.19 -6.44
CA VAL A 194 6.96 -1.21 -6.26
C VAL A 194 8.19 -1.30 -5.35
N ALA A 195 9.14 -0.37 -5.50
CA ALA A 195 10.36 -0.36 -4.70
C ALA A 195 10.06 -0.11 -3.21
N TRP A 196 9.06 0.75 -2.93
CA TRP A 196 8.52 0.93 -1.59
C TRP A 196 7.88 -0.36 -1.08
N ALA A 197 6.99 -0.99 -1.86
CA ALA A 197 6.29 -2.20 -1.43
C ALA A 197 7.28 -3.34 -1.09
N GLN A 198 8.36 -3.49 -1.86
CA GLN A 198 9.37 -4.52 -1.64
C GLN A 198 10.10 -4.31 -0.32
N ARG A 199 10.50 -3.06 -0.04
CA ARG A 199 11.16 -2.69 1.21
C ARG A 199 10.22 -2.77 2.41
N TYR A 200 8.95 -2.40 2.22
CA TYR A 200 7.92 -2.55 3.23
C TYR A 200 7.73 -4.02 3.61
N GLU A 201 7.62 -4.92 2.64
CA GLU A 201 7.54 -6.37 2.90
C GLU A 201 8.82 -6.93 3.54
N ALA A 202 9.99 -6.45 3.12
CA ALA A 202 11.27 -6.83 3.72
C ALA A 202 11.33 -6.39 5.20
N LEU A 203 10.90 -5.17 5.52
CA LEU A 203 10.90 -4.65 6.89
C LEU A 203 9.90 -5.39 7.77
N ASN A 204 8.71 -5.71 7.24
CA ASN A 204 7.73 -6.53 7.96
C ASN A 204 8.33 -7.89 8.37
N ARG A 205 9.14 -8.51 7.50
CA ARG A 205 9.80 -9.79 7.81
C ARG A 205 10.87 -9.63 8.89
N LEU A 206 11.67 -8.56 8.86
CA LEU A 206 12.62 -8.27 9.95
C LEU A 206 11.89 -8.02 11.27
N LEU A 207 10.78 -7.27 11.26
CA LEU A 207 9.96 -7.00 12.44
C LEU A 207 9.30 -8.26 13.03
N ALA A 208 9.06 -9.27 12.21
CA ALA A 208 8.56 -10.58 12.63
C ALA A 208 9.70 -11.58 12.93
N HIS A 209 10.96 -11.27 12.61
CA HIS A 209 12.09 -12.17 12.80
C HIS A 209 12.52 -12.22 14.27
N PRO A 210 12.71 -13.41 14.89
CA PRO A 210 13.01 -13.53 16.31
C PRO A 210 14.18 -12.67 16.80
N LEU A 211 15.26 -12.59 16.02
CA LEU A 211 16.47 -11.81 16.34
C LEU A 211 16.47 -10.42 15.69
N GLY A 212 15.73 -10.23 14.59
CA GLY A 212 15.72 -8.99 13.82
C GLY A 212 14.71 -7.96 14.35
N GLN A 213 13.70 -8.43 15.07
CA GLN A 213 12.58 -7.59 15.52
C GLN A 213 13.01 -6.47 16.45
N GLN A 214 13.89 -6.72 17.42
CA GLN A 214 14.31 -5.72 18.38
C GLN A 214 15.05 -4.54 17.71
N PRO A 215 16.10 -4.74 16.88
CA PRO A 215 16.73 -3.65 16.15
C PRO A 215 15.79 -2.95 15.17
N ALA A 216 14.90 -3.67 14.49
CA ALA A 216 13.89 -3.07 13.62
C ALA A 216 12.91 -2.15 14.39
N VAL A 217 12.43 -2.61 15.55
CA VAL A 217 11.59 -1.79 16.44
C VAL A 217 12.34 -0.57 16.95
N ALA A 218 13.61 -0.72 17.34
CA ALA A 218 14.45 0.38 17.79
C ALA A 218 14.67 1.44 16.69
N ALA A 219 14.94 1.01 15.45
CA ALA A 219 15.08 1.90 14.30
C ALA A 219 13.79 2.70 14.04
N CYS A 220 12.63 2.03 13.99
CA CYS A 220 11.33 2.69 13.85
C CYS A 220 11.04 3.67 15.00
N ALA A 221 11.35 3.28 16.24
CA ALA A 221 11.12 4.10 17.41
C ALA A 221 12.01 5.35 17.46
N SER A 222 13.27 5.21 17.04
CA SER A 222 14.24 6.31 16.92
C SER A 222 13.75 7.32 15.88
N LEU A 223 13.40 6.85 14.68
CA LEU A 223 12.91 7.71 13.60
C LEU A 223 11.55 8.36 13.93
N ALA A 224 10.67 7.66 14.65
CA ALA A 224 9.40 8.22 15.11
C ALA A 224 9.55 9.29 16.20
N ALA A 225 10.67 9.28 16.95
CA ALA A 225 10.97 10.28 17.96
C ALA A 225 11.60 11.56 17.37
N ASP A 226 12.21 11.47 16.19
CA ASP A 226 12.76 12.62 15.47
C ASP A 226 11.63 13.54 14.96
N ARG A 227 11.51 14.72 15.59
CA ARG A 227 10.51 15.73 15.21
C ARG A 227 10.75 16.36 13.83
N SER A 228 11.94 16.17 13.25
CA SER A 228 12.28 16.66 11.91
C SER A 228 11.93 15.67 10.79
N ASN A 229 11.65 14.40 11.14
CA ASN A 229 11.15 13.40 10.20
C ASN A 229 9.89 13.89 9.48
N GLN A 230 9.65 13.45 8.25
CA GLN A 230 8.44 13.76 7.50
C GLN A 230 7.50 12.56 7.31
N VAL A 231 7.99 11.34 7.52
CA VAL A 231 7.33 10.07 7.16
C VAL A 231 6.90 9.33 8.43
N PHE A 232 5.99 9.92 9.21
CA PHE A 232 5.58 9.37 10.51
C PHE A 232 4.59 8.21 10.42
N VAL A 233 3.63 8.27 9.48
CA VAL A 233 2.53 7.30 9.43
C VAL A 233 3.08 5.90 9.21
N GLU A 234 3.89 5.73 8.16
CA GLU A 234 4.50 4.46 7.77
C GLU A 234 5.51 3.97 8.82
N THR A 235 6.32 4.88 9.40
CA THR A 235 7.31 4.54 10.43
C THR A 235 6.67 3.95 11.69
N VAL A 236 5.51 4.49 12.10
CA VAL A 236 4.82 4.04 13.32
C VAL A 236 3.87 2.88 13.01
N SER A 237 3.17 2.90 11.88
CA SER A 237 2.16 1.87 11.55
C SER A 237 2.79 0.48 11.39
N VAL A 238 3.98 0.40 10.79
CA VAL A 238 4.68 -0.85 10.51
C VAL A 238 5.07 -1.63 11.78
N LEU A 239 5.14 -0.97 12.95
CA LEU A 239 5.38 -1.63 14.23
C LEU A 239 4.33 -2.71 14.55
N ASP A 240 3.19 -2.69 13.87
CA ASP A 240 2.17 -3.73 13.98
C ASP A 240 2.66 -5.14 13.67
N ALA A 241 3.65 -5.28 12.80
CA ALA A 241 4.21 -6.55 12.34
C ALA A 241 4.98 -7.29 13.44
N SER A 242 5.47 -6.58 14.46
CA SER A 242 6.29 -7.17 15.52
C SER A 242 5.46 -7.55 16.76
N PRO A 243 5.62 -8.77 17.30
CA PRO A 243 5.11 -9.14 18.61
C PRO A 243 6.00 -8.65 19.78
N HIS A 244 7.16 -8.04 19.49
CA HIS A 244 8.09 -7.58 20.54
C HIS A 244 7.41 -6.58 21.49
N PRO A 245 7.60 -6.69 22.83
CA PRO A 245 6.96 -5.80 23.81
C PRO A 245 7.19 -4.31 23.55
N ASP A 246 8.42 -3.94 23.14
CA ASP A 246 8.76 -2.55 22.83
C ASP A 246 7.94 -1.98 21.66
N ALA A 247 7.54 -2.81 20.70
CA ALA A 247 6.71 -2.35 19.58
C ALA A 247 5.33 -1.87 20.09
N ALA A 248 4.72 -2.64 20.99
CA ALA A 248 3.46 -2.27 21.63
C ALA A 248 3.63 -1.05 22.56
N ALA A 249 4.73 -0.98 23.31
CA ALA A 249 5.04 0.15 24.17
C ALA A 249 5.19 1.46 23.38
N HIS A 250 5.90 1.42 22.24
CA HIS A 250 6.08 2.58 21.38
C HIS A 250 4.79 3.03 20.70
N VAL A 251 3.96 2.09 20.23
CA VAL A 251 2.63 2.41 19.67
C VAL A 251 1.75 3.10 20.72
N ILE A 252 1.65 2.54 21.94
CA ILE A 252 0.86 3.15 23.01
C ILE A 252 1.41 4.53 23.39
N ARG A 253 2.74 4.70 23.43
CA ARG A 253 3.37 6.00 23.70
C ARG A 253 2.97 7.04 22.65
N GLN A 254 2.97 6.69 21.36
CA GLN A 254 2.59 7.61 20.29
C GLN A 254 1.08 7.93 20.28
N LEU A 255 0.23 7.08 20.87
CA LEU A 255 -1.19 7.43 21.07
C LEU A 255 -1.38 8.45 22.18
N ILE A 256 -0.65 8.31 23.30
CA ILE A 256 -0.81 9.13 24.51
C ILE A 256 -0.04 10.46 24.39
N ASN A 257 1.22 10.39 23.95
CA ASN A 257 2.13 11.52 23.83
C ASN A 257 2.72 11.51 22.42
N PRO A 258 1.91 11.82 21.38
CA PRO A 258 2.37 11.78 20.00
C PRO A 258 3.50 12.77 19.73
N THR A 259 4.43 12.37 18.86
CA THR A 259 5.40 13.32 18.29
C THR A 259 4.67 14.41 17.49
N ASN A 260 3.60 14.02 16.78
CA ASN A 260 2.64 14.87 16.06
C ASN A 260 1.41 14.03 15.65
N ASP A 261 0.41 14.68 15.07
CA ASP A 261 -0.85 14.06 14.64
C ASP A 261 -0.67 12.88 13.67
N ARG A 262 0.35 12.94 12.79
CA ARG A 262 0.65 11.85 11.85
C ARG A 262 1.21 10.62 12.57
N ALA A 263 2.04 10.82 13.60
CA ALA A 263 2.53 9.74 14.44
C ALA A 263 1.39 9.12 15.28
N GLN A 264 0.45 9.94 15.77
CA GLN A 264 -0.75 9.45 16.45
C GLN A 264 -1.63 8.60 15.53
N TYR A 265 -1.86 9.08 14.30
CA TYR A 265 -2.62 8.36 13.29
C TYR A 265 -1.95 7.04 12.89
N GLY A 266 -0.62 7.05 12.67
CA GLY A 266 0.16 5.83 12.44
C GLY A 266 0.07 4.83 13.59
N ALA A 267 0.09 5.29 14.84
CA ALA A 267 -0.09 4.45 16.01
C ALA A 267 -1.49 3.84 16.09
N LEU A 268 -2.52 4.60 15.69
CA LEU A 268 -3.89 4.10 15.63
C LEU A 268 -4.06 3.03 14.54
N LEU A 269 -3.41 3.21 13.38
CA LEU A 269 -3.33 2.18 12.34
C LEU A 269 -2.64 0.92 12.85
N ALA A 270 -1.49 1.07 13.52
CA ALA A 270 -0.77 -0.06 14.09
C ALA A 270 -1.65 -0.86 15.06
N CYS A 271 -2.47 -0.18 15.85
CA CYS A 271 -3.36 -0.84 16.81
C CYS A 271 -4.38 -1.77 16.13
N VAL A 272 -4.92 -1.40 14.96
CA VAL A 272 -5.88 -2.24 14.22
C VAL A 272 -5.28 -3.60 13.90
N ARG A 273 -4.03 -3.64 13.41
CA ARG A 273 -3.34 -4.90 13.09
C ARG A 273 -2.78 -5.60 14.32
N LYS A 274 -2.25 -4.88 15.32
CA LYS A 274 -1.79 -5.50 16.58
C LYS A 274 -2.91 -6.21 17.34
N VAL A 275 -4.11 -5.62 17.41
CA VAL A 275 -5.28 -6.28 18.00
C VAL A 275 -5.62 -7.54 17.23
N ARG A 276 -5.66 -7.46 15.90
CA ARG A 276 -5.94 -8.61 15.05
C ARG A 276 -4.92 -9.76 15.22
N TYR A 277 -3.64 -9.44 15.31
CA TYR A 277 -2.57 -10.44 15.49
C TYR A 277 -2.41 -10.93 16.94
N GLY A 278 -3.13 -10.34 17.90
CA GLY A 278 -2.94 -10.65 19.32
C GLY A 278 -1.58 -10.19 19.86
N HIS A 279 -0.96 -9.17 19.27
CA HIS A 279 0.33 -8.62 19.70
C HIS A 279 0.23 -7.74 20.96
N PHE A 280 -0.99 -7.43 21.42
CA PHE A 280 -1.21 -6.76 22.69
C PHE A 280 -1.56 -7.77 23.77
N THR A 281 -0.94 -7.60 24.93
CA THR A 281 -1.37 -8.24 26.18
C THR A 281 -2.73 -7.70 26.62
N GLU A 282 -3.43 -8.44 27.48
CA GLU A 282 -4.72 -8.04 28.02
C GLU A 282 -4.65 -6.69 28.79
N SER A 283 -3.57 -6.44 29.52
CA SER A 283 -3.34 -5.17 30.23
C SER A 283 -3.18 -3.99 29.25
N GLN A 284 -2.49 -4.21 28.14
CA GLN A 284 -2.35 -3.21 27.08
C GLN A 284 -3.68 -2.92 26.38
N ILE A 285 -4.50 -3.95 26.11
CA ILE A 285 -5.86 -3.76 25.57
C ILE A 285 -6.72 -2.92 26.54
N ARG A 286 -6.71 -3.25 27.84
CA ARG A 286 -7.45 -2.47 28.86
C ARG A 286 -7.04 -1.00 28.89
N ARG A 287 -5.74 -0.72 28.71
CA ARG A 287 -5.21 0.66 28.64
C ARG A 287 -5.58 1.37 27.34
N LEU A 288 -5.70 0.64 26.23
CA LEU A 288 -6.01 1.17 24.91
C LEU A 288 -7.45 1.67 24.79
N VAL A 289 -8.41 0.94 25.37
CA VAL A 289 -9.85 1.25 25.27
C VAL A 289 -10.21 2.71 25.61
N PRO A 290 -9.83 3.29 26.77
CA PRO A 290 -10.18 4.67 27.09
C PRO A 290 -9.58 5.70 26.11
N ILE A 291 -8.33 5.48 25.67
CA ILE A 291 -7.62 6.37 24.73
C ILE A 291 -8.32 6.38 23.38
N VAL A 292 -8.62 5.20 22.84
CA VAL A 292 -9.28 5.07 21.53
C VAL A 292 -10.72 5.58 21.60
N ASN A 293 -11.39 5.40 22.74
CA ASN A 293 -12.72 5.96 22.96
C ASN A 293 -12.71 7.50 22.91
N GLU A 294 -11.74 8.15 23.55
CA GLU A 294 -11.54 9.60 23.48
C GLU A 294 -11.33 10.07 22.03
N LEU A 295 -10.41 9.41 21.30
CA LEU A 295 -10.14 9.69 19.89
C LEU A 295 -11.37 9.53 18.99
N ALA A 296 -12.31 8.64 19.33
CA ALA A 296 -13.52 8.42 18.54
C ALA A 296 -14.58 9.52 18.75
N ILE A 297 -14.71 10.02 19.97
CA ILE A 297 -15.80 10.93 20.37
C ILE A 297 -15.43 12.40 20.30
N ASP A 298 -14.16 12.76 20.47
CA ASP A 298 -13.74 14.16 20.51
C ASP A 298 -13.76 14.78 19.09
N PRO A 299 -14.61 15.80 18.85
CA PRO A 299 -14.71 16.45 17.55
C PRO A 299 -13.48 17.28 17.16
N ALA A 300 -12.53 17.51 18.08
CA ALA A 300 -11.27 18.18 17.78
C ALA A 300 -10.34 17.34 16.88
N TYR A 301 -10.53 16.01 16.83
CA TYR A 301 -9.75 15.14 15.96
C TYR A 301 -10.30 15.08 14.53
N TYR A 302 -9.38 14.88 13.58
CA TYR A 302 -9.71 14.65 12.17
C TYR A 302 -10.68 13.47 12.00
N GLU A 303 -11.64 13.60 11.06
CA GLU A 303 -12.67 12.58 10.80
C GLU A 303 -12.08 11.18 10.59
N ASP A 304 -11.01 11.06 9.79
CA ASP A 304 -10.33 9.78 9.56
C ASP A 304 -9.79 9.13 10.85
N THR A 305 -9.32 9.93 11.81
CA THR A 305 -8.86 9.44 13.11
C THR A 305 -10.04 8.90 13.91
N ARG A 306 -11.16 9.63 13.93
CA ARG A 306 -12.38 9.23 14.64
C ARG A 306 -13.00 7.96 14.05
N LEU A 307 -13.04 7.85 12.72
CA LEU A 307 -13.55 6.68 12.00
C LEU A 307 -12.69 5.44 12.27
N LEU A 308 -11.37 5.60 12.21
CA LEU A 308 -10.44 4.51 12.48
C LEU A 308 -10.50 4.08 13.95
N ALA A 309 -10.61 5.02 14.89
CA ALA A 309 -10.77 4.74 16.31
C ALA A 309 -12.06 3.96 16.57
N THR A 310 -13.17 4.38 15.95
CA THR A 310 -14.44 3.64 16.01
C THR A 310 -14.29 2.21 15.50
N GLU A 311 -13.60 2.03 14.37
CA GLU A 311 -13.38 0.71 13.78
C GLU A 311 -12.47 -0.17 14.64
N LEU A 312 -11.46 0.42 15.29
CA LEU A 312 -10.63 -0.27 16.27
C LEU A 312 -11.47 -0.76 17.45
N LEU A 313 -12.34 0.08 18.03
CA LEU A 313 -13.22 -0.30 19.13
C LEU A 313 -14.12 -1.51 18.78
N ARG A 314 -14.57 -1.63 17.52
CA ARG A 314 -15.35 -2.79 17.06
C ARG A 314 -14.56 -4.10 17.00
N ARG A 315 -13.24 -4.01 16.87
CA ARG A 315 -12.34 -5.17 16.71
C ARG A 315 -11.72 -5.65 18.02
N ILE A 316 -11.85 -4.88 19.10
CA ILE A 316 -11.36 -5.29 20.41
C ILE A 316 -12.18 -6.51 20.90
N PRO A 317 -11.53 -7.59 21.37
CA PRO A 317 -12.21 -8.82 21.77
C PRO A 317 -13.36 -8.61 22.77
N ALA A 318 -14.39 -9.45 22.66
CA ALA A 318 -15.62 -9.38 23.47
C ALA A 318 -15.41 -9.75 24.95
N ASP A 319 -14.26 -10.33 25.29
CA ASP A 319 -13.98 -10.92 26.62
C ASP A 319 -13.60 -9.86 27.66
N LEU A 320 -13.75 -8.58 27.31
CA LEU A 320 -13.51 -7.46 28.21
C LEU A 320 -14.47 -7.44 29.40
N PRO A 321 -14.07 -6.84 30.54
CA PRO A 321 -14.97 -6.49 31.63
C PRO A 321 -16.24 -5.77 31.14
N ALA A 322 -17.37 -6.00 31.81
CA ALA A 322 -18.69 -5.58 31.35
C ALA A 322 -18.84 -4.05 31.16
N ASP A 323 -18.15 -3.26 31.98
CA ASP A 323 -18.13 -1.80 31.95
C ASP A 323 -17.36 -1.25 30.73
N ALA A 324 -16.24 -1.89 30.36
CA ALA A 324 -15.50 -1.59 29.14
C ALA A 324 -16.33 -1.99 27.90
N ARG A 325 -17.01 -3.14 27.94
CA ARG A 325 -17.95 -3.57 26.90
C ARG A 325 -19.12 -2.59 26.70
N GLN A 326 -19.68 -2.06 27.78
CA GLN A 326 -20.80 -1.11 27.70
C GLN A 326 -20.37 0.22 27.06
N ARG A 327 -19.19 0.74 27.42
CA ARG A 327 -18.59 1.93 26.80
C ARG A 327 -18.30 1.70 25.31
N LEU A 328 -17.72 0.54 24.96
CA LEU A 328 -17.46 0.14 23.57
C LEU A 328 -18.75 0.08 22.73
N ARG A 329 -19.81 -0.54 23.26
CA ARG A 329 -21.11 -0.60 22.58
C ARG A 329 -21.70 0.79 22.38
N HIS A 330 -21.60 1.68 23.38
CA HIS A 330 -22.12 3.04 23.26
C HIS A 330 -21.38 3.85 22.20
N ALA A 331 -20.04 3.82 22.18
CA ALA A 331 -19.23 4.51 21.19
C ALA A 331 -19.45 3.97 19.76
N ALA A 332 -19.48 2.65 19.60
CA ALA A 332 -19.73 2.01 18.31
C ALA A 332 -21.15 2.30 17.79
N ASN A 333 -22.15 2.39 18.68
CA ASN A 333 -23.53 2.71 18.33
C ASN A 333 -23.73 4.18 17.97
N SER A 334 -23.13 5.12 18.71
CA SER A 334 -23.19 6.56 18.40
C SER A 334 -22.61 6.87 17.02
N ALA A 335 -21.50 6.22 16.64
CA ALA A 335 -20.93 6.35 15.30
C ALA A 335 -21.74 5.60 14.22
N ALA A 336 -22.36 4.46 14.54
CA ALA A 336 -23.19 3.71 13.60
C ALA A 336 -24.52 4.43 13.26
N VAL A 337 -25.02 5.30 14.15
CA VAL A 337 -26.20 6.14 13.88
C VAL A 337 -25.86 7.29 12.92
N ALA A 338 -24.62 7.81 12.95
CA ALA A 338 -24.17 8.84 12.01
C ALA A 338 -23.93 8.32 10.57
N HIS A 339 -23.72 7.01 10.37
CA HIS A 339 -23.33 6.42 9.08
C HIS A 339 -24.34 5.45 8.46
N ARG A 340 -25.51 5.23 9.06
CA ARG A 340 -26.60 4.50 8.40
C ARG A 340 -27.33 5.42 7.43
N LEU A 341 -26.92 5.40 6.16
CA LEU A 341 -27.76 5.89 5.08
C LEU A 341 -28.99 4.96 4.92
N PRO A 342 -30.19 5.51 4.65
CA PRO A 342 -31.39 4.70 4.41
C PRO A 342 -31.21 3.79 3.20
N HIS A 343 -31.98 2.69 3.15
CA HIS A 343 -32.06 1.81 1.99
C HIS A 343 -32.51 2.57 0.73
N GLY A 344 -31.52 3.01 -0.04
CA GLY A 344 -31.55 3.57 -1.39
C GLY A 344 -30.19 3.29 -2.03
N THR A 345 -30.03 3.56 -3.34
CA THR A 345 -28.75 3.40 -4.04
C THR A 345 -27.63 4.11 -3.28
N ASN A 346 -26.65 3.35 -2.77
CA ASN A 346 -25.53 3.91 -2.02
C ASN A 346 -24.69 4.78 -2.99
N PRO A 347 -24.65 6.12 -2.83
CA PRO A 347 -24.01 7.01 -3.79
C PRO A 347 -22.50 6.73 -3.94
N LYS A 348 -21.85 6.23 -2.88
CA LYS A 348 -20.44 5.79 -2.92
C LYS A 348 -20.26 4.59 -3.84
N ARG A 349 -21.15 3.60 -3.77
CA ARG A 349 -21.13 2.43 -4.66
C ARG A 349 -21.40 2.83 -6.11
N SER A 350 -22.40 3.68 -6.35
CA SER A 350 -22.70 4.15 -7.71
C SER A 350 -21.55 4.96 -8.33
N LEU A 351 -20.80 5.72 -7.53
CA LEU A 351 -19.56 6.37 -7.98
C LEU A 351 -18.47 5.35 -8.31
N ALA A 352 -18.25 4.35 -7.46
CA ALA A 352 -17.26 3.29 -7.71
C ALA A 352 -17.58 2.46 -8.97
N GLU A 353 -18.84 2.08 -9.16
CA GLU A 353 -19.33 1.40 -10.36
C GLU A 353 -19.12 2.24 -11.62
N ARG A 354 -19.42 3.55 -11.55
CA ARG A 354 -19.21 4.45 -12.68
C ARG A 354 -17.73 4.56 -13.04
N ILE A 355 -16.84 4.77 -12.07
CA ILE A 355 -15.39 4.81 -12.28
C ILE A 355 -14.90 3.48 -12.90
N ALA A 356 -15.34 2.34 -12.37
CA ALA A 356 -14.97 1.02 -12.88
C ALA A 356 -15.46 0.82 -14.33
N ASN A 357 -16.70 1.20 -14.63
CA ASN A 357 -17.25 1.11 -15.99
C ASN A 357 -16.49 2.02 -16.97
N THR A 358 -16.20 3.27 -16.59
CA THR A 358 -15.36 4.18 -17.40
C THR A 358 -13.96 3.61 -17.63
N THR A 359 -13.38 2.98 -16.61
CA THR A 359 -12.08 2.32 -16.69
C THR A 359 -12.10 1.19 -17.71
N VAL A 360 -13.07 0.27 -17.61
CA VAL A 360 -13.20 -0.87 -18.54
C VAL A 360 -13.50 -0.41 -19.96
N ALA A 361 -14.38 0.59 -20.13
CA ALA A 361 -14.71 1.15 -21.44
C ALA A 361 -13.52 1.84 -22.12
N SER A 362 -12.51 2.26 -21.35
CA SER A 362 -11.30 2.91 -21.85
C SER A 362 -10.14 1.93 -22.09
N MET A 363 -10.35 0.63 -21.86
CA MET A 363 -9.33 -0.38 -22.15
C MET A 363 -9.14 -0.52 -23.67
N ALA A 364 -7.90 -0.71 -24.10
CA ALA A 364 -7.54 -0.83 -25.52
C ALA A 364 -8.23 -2.01 -26.25
N ARG A 365 -8.76 -2.98 -25.50
CA ARG A 365 -9.45 -4.15 -26.04
C ARG A 365 -10.52 -4.65 -25.10
N GLU A 366 -11.54 -5.30 -25.65
CA GLU A 366 -12.61 -5.94 -24.88
C GLU A 366 -12.20 -7.35 -24.41
N ALA A 367 -12.78 -7.78 -23.28
CA ALA A 367 -12.67 -9.14 -22.77
C ALA A 367 -14.07 -9.76 -22.59
N PRO A 368 -14.79 -10.10 -23.68
CA PRO A 368 -16.23 -10.35 -23.67
C PRO A 368 -16.70 -11.53 -22.80
N ARG A 369 -15.79 -12.43 -22.41
CA ARG A 369 -16.09 -13.59 -21.54
C ARG A 369 -15.65 -13.39 -20.08
N PHE A 370 -15.31 -12.16 -19.69
CA PHE A 370 -14.86 -11.82 -18.35
C PHE A 370 -15.72 -10.71 -17.75
N PRO A 371 -16.80 -11.06 -17.02
CA PRO A 371 -17.52 -10.08 -16.21
C PRO A 371 -16.69 -9.73 -14.98
N ASP A 372 -16.07 -8.55 -14.96
CA ASP A 372 -15.25 -8.12 -13.82
C ASP A 372 -16.12 -7.59 -12.68
N THR A 373 -16.47 -8.46 -11.74
CA THR A 373 -17.22 -8.09 -10.54
C THR A 373 -16.33 -7.58 -9.41
N LEU A 374 -15.01 -7.75 -9.50
CA LEU A 374 -14.09 -7.39 -8.42
C LEU A 374 -13.60 -5.95 -8.57
N LEU A 375 -13.40 -5.45 -9.80
CA LEU A 375 -12.96 -4.08 -10.04
C LEU A 375 -13.85 -3.02 -9.35
N PRO A 376 -15.19 -3.01 -9.48
CA PRO A 376 -16.03 -2.04 -8.75
C PRO A 376 -15.88 -2.13 -7.23
N SER A 377 -15.74 -3.35 -6.69
CA SER A 377 -15.56 -3.58 -5.26
C SER A 377 -14.22 -3.03 -4.77
N LEU A 378 -13.13 -3.24 -5.53
CA LEU A 378 -11.81 -2.70 -5.23
C LEU A 378 -11.79 -1.17 -5.32
N VAL A 379 -12.50 -0.57 -6.27
CA VAL A 379 -12.66 0.89 -6.35
C VAL A 379 -13.43 1.43 -5.15
N GLU A 380 -14.52 0.76 -4.73
CA GLU A 380 -15.28 1.13 -3.53
C GLU A 380 -14.40 1.04 -2.27
N GLU A 381 -13.65 -0.05 -2.11
CA GLU A 381 -12.70 -0.24 -1.00
C GLU A 381 -11.60 0.82 -0.99
N MET A 382 -10.98 1.07 -2.14
CA MET A 382 -9.90 2.05 -2.32
C MET A 382 -10.35 3.46 -1.91
N LEU A 383 -11.56 3.86 -2.28
CA LEU A 383 -12.03 5.23 -2.05
C LEU A 383 -12.69 5.42 -0.68
N PHE A 384 -13.37 4.40 -0.16
CA PHE A 384 -14.33 4.61 0.93
C PHE A 384 -14.17 3.70 2.14
N SER A 385 -13.22 2.76 2.14
CA SER A 385 -12.99 1.96 3.35
C SER A 385 -12.55 2.87 4.51
N PRO A 386 -13.14 2.72 5.72
CA PRO A 386 -12.74 3.48 6.90
C PRO A 386 -11.35 3.10 7.40
N VAL A 387 -10.82 1.94 6.96
CA VAL A 387 -9.47 1.47 7.31
C VAL A 387 -8.52 1.83 6.18
N PHE A 388 -7.59 2.75 6.44
CA PHE A 388 -6.59 3.21 5.45
C PHE A 388 -5.81 2.04 4.82
N ASP A 389 -5.43 1.04 5.61
CA ASP A 389 -4.77 -0.16 5.10
C ASP A 389 -5.58 -0.82 3.98
N VAL A 390 -6.89 -1.04 4.16
CA VAL A 390 -7.75 -1.59 3.09
C VAL A 390 -7.70 -0.72 1.83
N ARG A 391 -7.75 0.61 2.01
CA ARG A 391 -7.66 1.56 0.88
C ARG A 391 -6.34 1.40 0.14
N LEU A 392 -5.23 1.37 0.89
CA LEU A 392 -3.87 1.22 0.38
C LEU A 392 -3.69 -0.12 -0.36
N TYR A 393 -4.14 -1.25 0.21
CA TYR A 393 -4.03 -2.55 -0.46
C TYR A 393 -4.88 -2.65 -1.73
N ALA A 394 -6.10 -2.10 -1.72
CA ALA A 394 -6.92 -2.04 -2.92
C ALA A 394 -6.25 -1.21 -4.02
N ALA A 395 -5.70 -0.03 -3.67
CA ALA A 395 -4.97 0.82 -4.59
C ALA A 395 -3.69 0.15 -5.14
N ILE A 396 -2.90 -0.50 -4.29
CA ILE A 396 -1.68 -1.22 -4.68
C ILE A 396 -2.00 -2.40 -5.61
N LEU A 397 -3.07 -3.13 -5.33
CA LEU A 397 -3.52 -4.23 -6.18
C LEU A 397 -3.98 -3.71 -7.56
N LEU A 398 -4.73 -2.61 -7.60
CA LEU A 398 -5.14 -1.94 -8.85
C LEU A 398 -3.93 -1.37 -9.61
N PHE A 399 -2.95 -0.81 -8.91
CA PHE A 399 -1.68 -0.36 -9.47
C PHE A 399 -0.94 -1.49 -10.19
N GLY A 400 -1.07 -2.73 -9.70
CA GLY A 400 -0.52 -3.94 -10.27
C GLY A 400 -1.20 -4.46 -11.55
N THR A 401 -2.20 -3.75 -12.07
CA THR A 401 -2.99 -4.20 -13.23
C THR A 401 -2.86 -3.25 -14.43
N PRO A 402 -3.20 -3.72 -15.65
CA PRO A 402 -3.41 -2.88 -16.81
C PRO A 402 -4.52 -1.82 -16.65
N TYR A 403 -5.38 -1.93 -15.63
CA TYR A 403 -6.38 -0.89 -15.34
C TYR A 403 -5.77 0.39 -14.78
N ARG A 404 -4.52 0.39 -14.30
CA ARG A 404 -3.93 1.54 -13.59
C ARG A 404 -4.12 2.87 -14.34
N ALA A 405 -3.70 2.95 -15.61
CA ALA A 405 -3.74 4.22 -16.34
C ALA A 405 -5.18 4.65 -16.70
N PRO A 406 -6.05 3.78 -17.27
CA PRO A 406 -7.45 4.13 -17.49
C PRO A 406 -8.20 4.51 -16.20
N LEU A 407 -7.88 3.85 -15.09
CA LEU A 407 -8.45 4.16 -13.78
C LEU A 407 -7.99 5.52 -13.27
N ALA A 408 -6.71 5.86 -13.40
CA ALA A 408 -6.20 7.19 -13.04
C ALA A 408 -6.90 8.31 -13.84
N SER A 409 -7.15 8.08 -15.13
CA SER A 409 -7.91 9.02 -15.97
C SER A 409 -9.37 9.14 -15.54
N ALA A 410 -10.04 8.03 -15.21
CA ALA A 410 -11.41 8.05 -14.69
C ALA A 410 -11.50 8.77 -13.33
N LEU A 411 -10.55 8.56 -12.42
CA LEU A 411 -10.46 9.25 -11.14
C LEU A 411 -10.27 10.77 -11.33
N ALA A 412 -9.42 11.18 -12.27
CA ALA A 412 -9.16 12.59 -12.57
C ALA A 412 -10.41 13.29 -13.14
N LEU A 413 -11.18 12.60 -13.98
CA LEU A 413 -12.45 13.09 -14.52
C LEU A 413 -13.49 13.31 -13.41
N GLU A 414 -13.66 12.35 -12.52
CA GLU A 414 -14.58 12.49 -11.37
C GLU A 414 -14.14 13.60 -10.42
N LEU A 415 -12.83 13.75 -10.18
CA LEU A 415 -12.29 14.77 -9.27
C LEU A 415 -12.73 16.18 -9.65
N ALA A 416 -12.68 16.52 -10.94
CA ALA A 416 -13.14 17.82 -11.42
C ALA A 416 -14.63 18.07 -11.10
N GLY A 417 -15.47 17.06 -11.30
CA GLY A 417 -16.90 17.13 -10.97
C GLY A 417 -17.17 17.23 -9.47
N GLN A 418 -16.43 16.49 -8.64
CA GLN A 418 -16.60 16.52 -7.18
C GLN A 418 -16.20 17.88 -6.58
N ILE A 419 -15.16 18.52 -7.11
CA ILE A 419 -14.75 19.87 -6.70
C ILE A 419 -15.84 20.88 -7.06
N ALA A 420 -16.37 20.83 -8.29
CA ALA A 420 -17.44 21.74 -8.74
C ALA A 420 -18.72 21.60 -7.90
N ASN A 421 -19.03 20.38 -7.44
CA ASN A 421 -20.20 20.09 -6.61
C ASN A 421 -19.96 20.29 -5.10
N GLY A 422 -18.78 20.77 -4.69
CA GLY A 422 -18.45 20.98 -3.28
C GLY A 422 -18.26 19.71 -2.43
N SER A 423 -18.10 18.54 -3.06
CA SER A 423 -17.95 17.24 -2.38
C SER A 423 -16.51 17.00 -1.93
N THR A 424 -16.06 17.74 -0.92
CA THR A 424 -14.64 17.80 -0.48
C THR A 424 -14.06 16.46 -0.06
N GLU A 425 -14.82 15.64 0.67
CA GLU A 425 -14.34 14.33 1.14
C GLU A 425 -14.12 13.35 0.00
N VAL A 426 -15.00 13.39 -1.01
CA VAL A 426 -14.84 12.56 -2.21
C VAL A 426 -13.63 13.06 -3.01
N ALA A 427 -13.48 14.37 -3.18
CA ALA A 427 -12.32 14.96 -3.85
C ALA A 427 -11.00 14.58 -3.17
N ARG A 428 -10.95 14.60 -1.83
CA ARG A 428 -9.81 14.11 -1.05
C ARG A 428 -9.52 12.63 -1.32
N ALA A 429 -10.53 11.76 -1.24
CA ALA A 429 -10.36 10.32 -1.48
C ALA A 429 -9.84 10.03 -2.90
N LEU A 430 -10.32 10.77 -3.91
CA LEU A 430 -9.85 10.68 -5.29
C LEU A 430 -8.38 11.12 -5.42
N LEU A 431 -7.97 12.19 -4.75
CA LEU A 431 -6.57 12.65 -4.71
C LEU A 431 -5.65 11.64 -3.99
N GLU A 432 -6.11 11.04 -2.90
CA GLU A 432 -5.39 9.96 -2.21
C GLU A 432 -5.22 8.71 -3.09
N ALA A 433 -6.24 8.35 -3.88
CA ALA A 433 -6.11 7.26 -4.86
C ALA A 433 -5.15 7.62 -6.01
N LEU A 434 -5.23 8.86 -6.52
CA LEU A 434 -4.31 9.37 -7.55
C LEU A 434 -2.86 9.43 -7.09
N ARG A 435 -2.60 9.66 -5.80
CA ARG A 435 -1.24 9.56 -5.22
C ARG A 435 -0.60 8.21 -5.54
N ILE A 436 -1.38 7.12 -5.57
CA ILE A 436 -0.87 5.77 -5.82
C ILE A 436 -0.95 5.41 -7.32
N LEU A 437 -2.10 5.68 -7.95
CA LEU A 437 -2.40 5.20 -9.30
C LEU A 437 -1.91 6.14 -10.40
N GLY A 438 -1.79 7.43 -10.09
CA GLY A 438 -1.56 8.50 -11.05
C GLY A 438 -0.23 8.40 -11.80
N SER A 439 -0.18 9.14 -12.90
CA SER A 439 0.97 9.24 -13.80
C SER A 439 1.26 10.70 -14.14
N GLY A 440 2.17 10.94 -15.10
CA GLY A 440 2.47 12.28 -15.60
C GLY A 440 1.27 12.97 -16.22
N GLU A 441 0.31 12.21 -16.74
CA GLU A 441 -0.90 12.75 -17.37
C GLU A 441 -1.79 13.50 -16.38
N GLN A 442 -1.85 13.05 -15.12
CA GLN A 442 -2.67 13.69 -14.08
C GLN A 442 -1.91 14.78 -13.32
N ARG A 443 -0.59 14.91 -13.53
CA ARG A 443 0.26 15.85 -12.79
C ARG A 443 -0.20 17.29 -12.94
N ALA A 444 -0.45 17.75 -14.16
CA ALA A 444 -0.88 19.14 -14.42
C ALA A 444 -2.20 19.50 -13.73
N LEU A 445 -3.12 18.53 -13.57
CA LEU A 445 -4.35 18.74 -12.80
C LEU A 445 -4.02 19.00 -11.32
N VAL A 446 -3.19 18.13 -10.73
CA VAL A 446 -2.84 18.23 -9.31
C VAL A 446 -2.00 19.48 -9.02
N GLU A 447 -1.10 19.87 -9.93
CA GLU A 447 -0.36 21.14 -9.85
C GLU A 447 -1.32 22.33 -9.71
N ARG A 448 -2.35 22.42 -10.56
CA ARG A 448 -3.35 23.50 -10.47
C ARG A 448 -4.05 23.53 -9.12
N LEU A 449 -4.38 22.36 -8.55
CA LEU A 449 -5.05 22.27 -7.25
C LEU A 449 -4.18 22.72 -6.08
N THR A 450 -2.85 22.66 -6.20
CA THR A 450 -1.94 23.16 -5.17
C THR A 450 -1.86 24.68 -5.08
N VAL A 451 -2.19 25.39 -6.18
CA VAL A 451 -2.05 26.85 -6.29
C VAL A 451 -3.38 27.60 -6.50
N ALA A 452 -4.46 26.88 -6.82
CA ALA A 452 -5.76 27.50 -7.03
C ALA A 452 -6.29 28.21 -5.78
N THR A 453 -6.94 29.36 -5.99
CA THR A 453 -7.59 30.14 -4.94
C THR A 453 -9.03 29.67 -4.72
N GLY A 454 -9.57 29.85 -3.52
CA GLY A 454 -10.95 29.50 -3.19
C GLY A 454 -11.24 28.00 -3.04
N LEU A 455 -10.23 27.13 -3.17
CA LEU A 455 -10.39 25.72 -2.88
C LEU A 455 -10.48 25.44 -1.38
N PRO A 456 -11.28 24.44 -0.97
CA PRO A 456 -11.28 23.95 0.40
C PRO A 456 -9.88 23.46 0.80
N ALA A 457 -9.45 23.83 2.02
CA ALA A 457 -8.12 23.53 2.56
C ALA A 457 -7.72 22.04 2.44
N VAL A 458 -8.68 21.14 2.67
CA VAL A 458 -8.49 19.70 2.58
C VAL A 458 -8.09 19.23 1.18
N VAL A 459 -8.63 19.85 0.12
CA VAL A 459 -8.32 19.51 -1.27
C VAL A 459 -6.91 19.99 -1.62
N THR A 460 -6.56 21.22 -1.27
CA THR A 460 -5.21 21.78 -1.52
C THR A 460 -4.14 20.98 -0.77
N LEU A 461 -4.40 20.58 0.49
CA LEU A 461 -3.49 19.76 1.27
C LEU A 461 -3.32 18.35 0.68
N ALA A 462 -4.42 17.72 0.26
CA ALA A 462 -4.37 16.42 -0.40
C ALA A 462 -3.59 16.48 -1.72
N ALA A 463 -3.80 17.52 -2.53
CA ALA A 463 -3.05 17.75 -3.77
C ALA A 463 -1.55 17.94 -3.50
N ALA A 464 -1.19 18.75 -2.51
CA ALA A 464 0.21 18.98 -2.13
C ALA A 464 0.89 17.72 -1.57
N SER A 465 0.13 16.81 -0.96
CA SER A 465 0.65 15.52 -0.48
C SER A 465 0.72 14.46 -1.60
N ALA A 466 -0.06 14.62 -2.68
CA ALA A 466 -0.08 13.68 -3.79
C ALA A 466 0.96 13.98 -4.89
N ILE A 467 1.27 15.27 -5.13
CA ILE A 467 2.09 15.71 -6.27
C ILE A 467 3.48 15.05 -6.36
N GLY A 468 4.08 14.71 -5.22
CA GLY A 468 5.38 14.03 -5.15
C GLY A 468 5.37 12.59 -5.69
N HIS A 469 4.23 11.91 -5.59
CA HIS A 469 4.08 10.49 -5.98
C HIS A 469 3.53 10.29 -7.39
N LEU A 470 3.05 11.35 -8.04
CA LEU A 470 2.64 11.25 -9.44
C LEU A 470 3.86 10.96 -10.32
N GLY A 471 3.72 10.03 -11.28
CA GLY A 471 4.79 9.76 -12.25
C GLY A 471 5.12 10.98 -13.12
N GLY A 472 6.36 11.09 -13.63
CA GLY A 472 6.84 12.26 -14.38
C GLY A 472 7.58 13.29 -13.50
N SER A 473 7.70 14.54 -13.96
CA SER A 473 8.35 15.63 -13.20
C SER A 473 7.63 16.97 -13.39
N SER A 474 7.61 17.80 -12.35
CA SER A 474 7.18 19.20 -12.44
C SER A 474 8.38 20.12 -12.64
N PRO A 475 8.26 21.19 -13.43
CA PRO A 475 9.36 22.13 -13.66
C PRO A 475 9.65 22.97 -12.41
N ASP A 476 10.89 23.44 -12.27
CA ASP A 476 11.33 24.24 -11.10
C ASP A 476 10.49 25.52 -10.87
N HIS A 477 9.96 26.12 -11.94
CA HIS A 477 9.11 27.31 -11.83
C HIS A 477 7.77 27.02 -11.15
N TYR A 478 7.20 25.81 -11.33
CA TYR A 478 6.00 25.39 -10.61
C TYR A 478 6.29 25.30 -9.11
N TRP A 479 7.33 24.55 -8.73
CA TRP A 479 7.68 24.34 -7.33
C TRP A 479 7.98 25.66 -6.63
N THR A 480 8.78 26.51 -7.27
CA THR A 480 9.12 27.84 -6.74
C THR A 480 7.85 28.67 -6.54
N GLY A 481 6.98 28.74 -7.55
CA GLY A 481 5.73 29.51 -7.48
C GLY A 481 4.77 29.02 -6.40
N ALA A 482 4.57 27.70 -6.29
CA ALA A 482 3.70 27.09 -5.28
C ALA A 482 4.23 27.33 -3.86
N ILE A 483 5.53 27.13 -3.63
CA ILE A 483 6.17 27.37 -2.33
C ILE A 483 6.09 28.86 -1.97
N ASP A 484 6.40 29.75 -2.90
CA ASP A 484 6.33 31.19 -2.70
C ASP A 484 4.92 31.67 -2.32
N GLN A 485 3.90 31.13 -3.01
CA GLN A 485 2.52 31.43 -2.70
C GLN A 485 2.17 31.05 -1.26
N HIS A 486 2.48 29.83 -0.84
CA HIS A 486 2.11 29.38 0.51
C HIS A 486 2.97 30.02 1.62
N ILE A 487 4.23 30.39 1.34
CA ILE A 487 5.02 31.23 2.26
C ILE A 487 4.37 32.60 2.42
N ARG A 488 3.97 33.27 1.32
CA ARG A 488 3.28 34.56 1.41
C ARG A 488 1.99 34.46 2.19
N LEU A 489 1.14 33.48 1.87
CA LEU A 489 -0.13 33.26 2.57
C LEU A 489 0.08 33.00 4.06
N TRP A 490 1.06 32.18 4.42
CA TRP A 490 1.39 31.93 5.82
C TRP A 490 1.84 33.22 6.54
N ARG A 491 2.71 34.03 5.92
CA ARG A 491 3.17 35.29 6.50
C ARG A 491 2.06 36.31 6.71
N THR A 492 1.11 36.38 5.79
CA THR A 492 0.02 37.37 5.86
C THR A 492 -1.10 36.94 6.81
N THR A 493 -1.37 35.64 6.94
CA THR A 493 -2.54 35.14 7.69
C THR A 493 -2.21 34.35 8.94
N GLY A 494 -0.97 33.88 9.10
CA GLY A 494 -0.60 32.90 10.12
C GLY A 494 -1.25 31.51 9.91
N SER A 495 -1.84 31.25 8.74
CA SER A 495 -2.65 30.04 8.49
C SER A 495 -1.85 28.74 8.67
N GLY A 496 -2.31 27.89 9.58
CA GLY A 496 -1.79 26.53 9.76
C GLY A 496 -1.96 25.67 8.51
N THR A 497 -3.01 25.88 7.71
CA THR A 497 -3.22 25.20 6.43
C THR A 497 -2.08 25.46 5.47
N SER A 498 -1.67 26.72 5.29
CA SER A 498 -0.57 27.07 4.38
C SER A 498 0.76 26.46 4.84
N ALA A 499 1.00 26.39 6.15
CA ALA A 499 2.17 25.69 6.70
C ALA A 499 2.13 24.17 6.41
N SER A 500 0.96 23.54 6.55
CA SER A 500 0.78 22.11 6.22
C SER A 500 0.92 21.82 4.72
N VAL A 501 0.42 22.70 3.86
CA VAL A 501 0.60 22.61 2.41
C VAL A 501 2.08 22.74 2.04
N LEU A 502 2.82 23.68 2.65
CA LEU A 502 4.27 23.79 2.47
C LEU A 502 5.00 22.50 2.85
N ASN A 503 4.64 21.87 3.97
CA ASN A 503 5.22 20.60 4.35
C ASN A 503 4.93 19.51 3.31
N GLY A 504 3.72 19.45 2.74
CA GLY A 504 3.40 18.54 1.63
C GLY A 504 4.26 18.78 0.38
N LEU A 505 4.46 20.05 0.00
CA LEU A 505 5.32 20.40 -1.14
C LEU A 505 6.79 20.03 -0.89
N ILE A 506 7.31 20.25 0.31
CA ILE A 506 8.70 19.90 0.68
C ILE A 506 8.88 18.40 0.72
N TYR A 507 7.90 17.66 1.24
CA TYR A 507 7.84 16.21 1.12
C TYR A 507 7.92 15.78 -0.36
N GLY A 508 7.15 16.42 -1.24
CA GLY A 508 7.20 16.18 -2.68
C GLY A 508 8.58 16.45 -3.31
N LEU A 509 9.25 17.54 -2.92
CA LEU A 509 10.64 17.81 -3.33
C LEU A 509 11.62 16.73 -2.84
N GLY A 510 11.40 16.21 -1.63
CA GLY A 510 12.20 15.14 -1.04
C GLY A 510 12.11 13.83 -1.82
N ILE A 511 10.89 13.33 -2.02
CA ILE A 511 10.63 12.09 -2.79
C ILE A 511 11.13 12.22 -4.24
N THR A 512 10.97 13.40 -4.86
CA THR A 512 11.46 13.68 -6.22
C THR A 512 12.94 14.10 -6.28
N ARG A 513 13.65 14.13 -5.13
CA ARG A 513 15.09 14.40 -4.99
C ARG A 513 15.55 15.75 -5.53
N ASN A 514 14.70 16.77 -5.46
CA ASN A 514 15.07 18.12 -5.90
C ASN A 514 15.90 18.84 -4.82
N SER A 515 17.15 18.41 -4.68
CA SER A 515 18.10 18.91 -3.67
C SER A 515 18.37 20.42 -3.79
N ALA A 516 18.38 20.95 -5.02
CA ALA A 516 18.60 22.37 -5.26
C ALA A 516 17.47 23.22 -4.64
N LEU A 517 16.21 22.85 -4.86
CA LEU A 517 15.08 23.56 -4.27
C LEU A 517 14.98 23.33 -2.75
N LEU A 518 15.30 22.13 -2.25
CA LEU A 518 15.38 21.87 -0.80
C LEU A 518 16.41 22.79 -0.12
N CYS A 519 17.59 22.97 -0.72
CA CYS A 519 18.60 23.92 -0.22
C CYS A 519 18.07 25.35 -0.17
N ARG A 520 17.34 25.79 -1.21
CA ARG A 520 16.70 27.11 -1.24
C ARG A 520 15.67 27.25 -0.12
N VAL A 521 14.78 26.28 0.07
CA VAL A 521 13.79 26.29 1.15
C VAL A 521 14.46 26.37 2.52
N ARG A 522 15.48 25.55 2.77
CA ARG A 522 16.25 25.55 4.03
C ARG A 522 16.88 26.91 4.32
N ALA A 523 17.38 27.60 3.29
CA ALA A 523 18.05 28.89 3.42
C ALA A 523 17.09 30.09 3.59
N ARG A 524 15.78 29.90 3.47
CA ARG A 524 14.80 31.00 3.49
C ARG A 524 14.39 31.45 4.88
N PRO A 525 14.80 32.65 5.36
CA PRO A 525 14.43 33.12 6.69
C PRO A 525 12.93 33.38 6.83
N ASP A 526 12.25 33.65 5.71
CA ASP A 526 10.82 33.95 5.63
C ASP A 526 9.92 32.72 5.58
N ALA A 527 10.47 31.51 5.42
CA ALA A 527 9.74 30.27 5.52
C ALA A 527 9.47 29.87 6.99
N PRO A 528 8.37 29.14 7.28
CA PRO A 528 8.15 28.57 8.62
C PRO A 528 9.32 27.70 9.07
N HIS A 529 9.66 27.73 10.36
CA HIS A 529 10.71 26.85 10.91
C HIS A 529 10.48 25.36 10.60
N PRO A 530 9.25 24.80 10.75
CA PRO A 530 9.00 23.40 10.40
C PRO A 530 9.36 23.08 8.94
N ALA A 531 9.00 23.95 7.99
CA ALA A 531 9.34 23.77 6.57
C ALA A 531 10.86 23.72 6.34
N ARG A 532 11.63 24.64 6.95
CA ARG A 532 13.09 24.64 6.85
C ARG A 532 13.72 23.38 7.45
N ALA A 533 13.26 22.97 8.63
CA ALA A 533 13.74 21.77 9.30
C ALA A 533 13.45 20.52 8.47
N ALA A 534 12.25 20.44 7.91
CA ALA A 534 11.80 19.35 7.06
C ALA A 534 12.64 19.26 5.75
N ALA A 535 13.01 20.40 5.15
CA ALA A 535 13.94 20.44 4.02
C ALA A 535 15.37 20.00 4.42
N GLY A 536 15.82 20.42 5.61
CA GLY A 536 17.10 19.99 6.18
C GLY A 536 17.19 18.49 6.43
N TRP A 537 16.09 17.86 6.87
CA TRP A 537 16.00 16.43 7.08
C TRP A 537 16.26 15.64 5.78
N TRP A 538 15.59 15.99 4.68
CA TRP A 538 15.84 15.35 3.37
C TRP A 538 17.29 15.52 2.90
N LEU A 539 17.87 16.69 3.09
CA LEU A 539 19.26 16.98 2.69
C LEU A 539 20.31 16.21 3.51
N ASN A 540 19.94 15.70 4.69
CA ASN A 540 20.84 14.95 5.56
C ASN A 540 20.78 13.43 5.32
N LEU A 541 19.86 12.95 4.46
CA LEU A 541 19.81 11.53 4.08
C LEU A 541 21.05 11.16 3.24
N ARG A 542 21.61 9.98 3.50
CA ARG A 542 22.80 9.48 2.79
C ARG A 542 22.51 9.30 1.30
N ARG A 543 23.51 9.52 0.46
CA ARG A 543 23.41 9.35 -0.99
C ARG A 543 23.04 7.91 -1.38
N SER A 544 23.65 6.91 -0.74
CA SER A 544 23.38 5.49 -0.96
C SER A 544 21.92 5.11 -0.69
N VAL A 545 21.27 5.77 0.27
CA VAL A 545 19.83 5.59 0.57
C VAL A 545 18.99 6.05 -0.62
N TYR A 546 19.25 7.24 -1.17
CA TYR A 546 18.55 7.69 -2.37
C TYR A 546 18.83 6.76 -3.55
N GLU A 547 20.09 6.49 -3.87
CA GLU A 547 20.44 5.68 -5.04
C GLU A 547 19.79 4.28 -5.00
N SER A 548 19.66 3.69 -3.80
CA SER A 548 19.00 2.40 -3.58
C SER A 548 17.47 2.49 -3.64
N ALA A 549 16.85 3.48 -3.00
CA ALA A 549 15.41 3.50 -2.71
C ALA A 549 14.46 3.29 -3.92
N ASN A 550 14.85 3.68 -5.14
CA ASN A 550 14.02 3.56 -6.35
C ASN A 550 14.56 2.51 -7.35
N ARG A 551 15.46 1.64 -6.89
CA ARG A 551 16.01 0.52 -7.66
C ARG A 551 15.36 -0.79 -7.29
#